data_AF-A0A9P6UMA5-F1
#
_entry.id   AF-A0A9P6UMA5-F1
#
_cell.length_a   1.000
_cell.length_b   1.000
_cell.length_c   1.000
_cell.angle_alpha   90.00
_cell.angle_beta   90.00
_cell.angle_gamma   90.00
#
_symmetry.space_group_name_H-M   'P 1'
#
loop_
_entity.id
_entity.type
_entity.pdbx_description
1 polymer ?
#
loop_
_entity_poly.entity_id
_entity_poly.type
_entity_poly.pdbx_seq_one_letter_code
_entity_poly.pdbx_strand_id
1 'polypeptide(L)'
;MFSFTRTLGARLSGVTARFASTAANAAKPTYKAPASVTVPTQFKPNTKGQGLMQLIAKEEVKRMGADGRSKLFNKSHPDCLRPGDVVLVETLNSMSADKTSTFVGVLIAMDRRGLHSNFTVRNVVLKVGVEMKYMLYSPMIKSVRIMKRGEGFRRAKLFYLRDNPGRAFRLEGLVKQDKAAQAKKAAKSA
;
A
#
# COMPACT_ATOMS: atom_id res chain seq x y z
N MET A 1 -18.43 99.08 -5.47
CA MET A 1 -18.11 100.05 -4.39
C MET A 1 -17.93 99.24 -3.10
N PHE A 2 -16.99 99.65 -2.25
CA PHE A 2 -16.51 98.97 -1.01
C PHE A 2 -15.27 98.09 -1.16
N SER A 3 -14.14 98.81 -1.14
CA SER A 3 -12.85 98.46 -0.53
C SER A 3 -12.99 97.72 0.80
N PHE A 4 -12.05 96.82 1.14
CA PHE A 4 -11.33 96.90 2.43
C PHE A 4 -10.05 96.03 2.46
N THR A 5 -8.92 96.74 2.55
CA THR A 5 -7.70 96.52 3.37
C THR A 5 -6.90 95.21 3.37
N ARG A 6 -5.72 95.35 2.77
CA ARG A 6 -4.35 94.90 3.10
C ARG A 6 -4.03 94.55 4.58
N THR A 7 -3.28 93.46 4.82
CA THR A 7 -2.12 93.33 5.76
C THR A 7 -1.35 92.04 5.39
N LEU A 8 -0.14 92.14 4.83
CA LEU A 8 1.19 92.01 5.45
C LEU A 8 1.46 90.72 6.27
N GLY A 9 2.17 89.78 5.64
CA GLY A 9 3.47 89.30 6.13
C GLY A 9 3.51 88.21 7.20
N ALA A 10 3.94 87.01 6.81
CA ALA A 10 4.94 86.24 7.56
C ALA A 10 5.66 85.25 6.63
N ARG A 11 6.94 85.52 6.38
CA ARG A 11 7.92 84.50 5.95
C ARG A 11 8.11 83.51 7.10
N LEU A 12 8.28 82.23 6.81
CA LEU A 12 9.53 81.50 7.04
C LEU A 12 9.37 80.03 6.66
N SER A 13 10.29 79.63 5.79
CA SER A 13 10.64 78.28 5.42
C SER A 13 10.91 77.41 6.65
N GLY A 14 10.16 76.33 6.78
CA GLY A 14 10.39 75.28 7.75
C GLY A 14 9.82 73.97 7.23
N VAL A 15 10.49 73.36 6.25
CA VAL A 15 10.23 71.98 5.84
C VAL A 15 10.73 71.08 6.97
N THR A 16 9.91 70.88 7.99
CA THR A 16 10.09 69.76 8.90
C THR A 16 9.47 68.55 8.21
N ALA A 17 10.32 67.75 7.56
CA ALA A 17 9.96 66.41 7.15
C ALA A 17 9.46 65.67 8.40
N ARG A 18 8.14 65.48 8.49
CA ARG A 18 7.57 64.54 9.44
C ARG A 18 8.08 63.19 8.99
N PHE A 19 9.06 62.65 9.71
CA PHE A 19 9.36 61.23 9.67
C PHE A 19 8.02 60.51 9.88
N ALA A 20 7.48 59.95 8.81
CA ALA A 20 6.33 59.07 8.89
C ALA A 20 6.81 57.89 9.73
N SER A 21 6.43 57.87 11.01
CA SER A 21 6.53 56.67 11.83
C SER A 21 5.92 55.56 11.00
N THR A 22 6.74 54.57 10.62
CA THR A 22 6.28 53.32 10.05
C THR A 22 5.10 52.88 10.90
N ALA A 23 3.90 52.86 10.31
CA ALA A 23 2.68 52.57 11.03
C ALA A 23 2.89 51.26 11.80
N ALA A 24 2.91 51.36 13.13
CA ALA A 24 2.88 50.23 14.03
C ALA A 24 1.47 49.63 13.99
N ASN A 25 1.10 49.08 12.83
CA ASN A 25 -0.06 48.21 12.68
C ASN A 25 0.42 46.81 12.32
N ALA A 26 1.48 46.36 13.00
CA ALA A 26 1.79 44.94 13.12
C ALA A 26 0.94 44.37 14.27
N ALA A 27 -0.39 44.40 14.12
CA ALA A 27 -1.26 43.59 14.94
C ALA A 27 -0.90 42.13 14.62
N LYS A 28 0.00 41.55 15.41
CA LYS A 28 0.33 40.13 15.30
C LYS A 28 -1.00 39.37 15.39
N PRO A 29 -1.36 38.53 14.40
CA PRO A 29 -2.59 37.77 14.49
C PRO A 29 -2.55 37.02 15.82
N THR A 30 -3.49 37.36 16.71
CA THR A 30 -3.54 36.77 18.05
C THR A 30 -4.03 35.35 17.87
N TYR A 31 -3.09 34.40 17.83
CA TYR A 31 -3.41 33.00 17.68
C TYR A 31 -4.18 32.54 18.91
N LYS A 32 -5.46 32.23 18.73
CA LYS A 32 -6.29 31.63 19.77
C LYS A 32 -6.09 30.11 19.69
N ALA A 33 -5.36 29.57 20.65
CA ALA A 33 -5.19 28.12 20.74
C ALA A 33 -6.57 27.43 20.79
N PRO A 34 -6.79 26.36 20.02
CA PRO A 34 -8.04 25.63 20.06
C PRO A 34 -8.27 25.08 21.47
N ALA A 35 -9.52 25.09 21.93
CA ALA A 35 -9.90 24.68 23.29
C ALA A 35 -9.50 23.22 23.63
N SER A 36 -9.35 22.37 22.62
CA SER A 36 -8.77 21.03 22.74
C SER A 36 -8.06 20.67 21.45
N VAL A 37 -6.76 20.36 21.53
CA VAL A 37 -6.05 19.66 20.46
C VAL A 37 -6.32 18.17 20.66
N THR A 38 -7.10 17.55 19.78
CA THR A 38 -7.24 16.08 19.78
C THR A 38 -5.93 15.49 19.29
N VAL A 39 -5.01 15.26 20.23
CA VAL A 39 -3.79 14.50 19.95
C VAL A 39 -4.26 13.07 19.68
N PRO A 40 -3.90 12.45 18.54
CA PRO A 40 -4.23 11.05 18.32
C PRO A 40 -3.53 10.21 19.39
N THR A 41 -4.25 9.83 20.45
CA THR A 41 -3.81 8.84 21.44
C THR A 41 -3.85 7.46 20.80
N GLN A 42 -2.97 7.20 19.83
CA GLN A 42 -3.02 5.98 19.04
C GLN A 42 -2.14 4.85 19.60
N PHE A 43 -1.27 5.13 20.58
CA PHE A 43 -0.45 4.08 21.17
C PHE A 43 -1.19 3.40 22.31
N LYS A 44 -1.61 2.14 22.10
CA LYS A 44 -2.10 1.28 23.18
C LYS A 44 -0.88 0.68 23.88
N PRO A 45 -0.56 1.09 25.13
CA PRO A 45 0.60 0.55 25.83
C PRO A 45 0.40 -0.94 26.09
N ASN A 46 1.51 -1.68 26.12
CA ASN A 46 1.51 -3.11 26.39
C ASN A 46 1.26 -3.40 27.87
N THR A 47 0.00 -3.41 28.28
CA THR A 47 -0.40 -3.61 29.68
C THR A 47 -0.31 -5.07 30.14
N LYS A 48 -0.16 -6.02 29.21
CA LYS A 48 -0.29 -7.47 29.47
C LYS A 48 1.05 -8.20 29.63
N GLY A 49 2.16 -7.48 29.76
CA GLY A 49 3.50 -8.08 29.90
C GLY A 49 3.93 -8.94 28.71
N GLN A 50 3.34 -8.76 27.52
CA GLN A 50 3.72 -9.51 26.33
C GLN A 50 5.10 -9.05 25.84
N GLY A 51 5.84 -9.90 25.12
CA GLY A 51 7.04 -9.42 24.43
C GLY A 51 6.67 -8.33 23.42
N LEU A 52 7.25 -7.14 23.53
CA LEU A 52 6.92 -5.97 22.68
C LEU A 52 7.00 -6.31 21.19
N MET A 53 8.05 -7.03 20.77
CA MET A 53 8.22 -7.46 19.38
C MET A 53 7.11 -8.37 18.88
N GLN A 54 6.62 -9.28 19.73
CA GLN A 54 5.54 -10.19 19.35
C GLN A 54 4.21 -9.46 19.24
N LEU A 55 3.95 -8.49 20.13
CA LEU A 55 2.76 -7.66 20.09
C LEU A 55 2.75 -6.82 18.81
N ILE A 56 3.84 -6.10 18.53
CA ILE A 56 3.97 -5.27 17.32
C ILE A 56 3.79 -6.13 16.07
N ALA A 57 4.45 -7.30 15.99
CA ALA A 57 4.29 -8.19 14.84
C ALA A 57 2.85 -8.66 14.64
N LYS A 58 2.12 -8.96 15.73
CA LYS A 58 0.70 -9.34 15.67
C LYS A 58 -0.18 -8.17 15.23
N GLU A 59 0.07 -6.97 15.73
CA GLU A 59 -0.63 -5.77 15.32
C GLU A 59 -0.41 -5.45 13.84
N GLU A 60 0.82 -5.51 13.37
CA GLU A 60 1.15 -5.25 11.97
C GLU A 60 0.53 -6.28 11.03
N VAL A 61 0.55 -7.57 11.38
CA VAL A 61 -0.16 -8.60 10.63
C VAL A 61 -1.66 -8.34 10.59
N LYS A 62 -2.25 -7.79 11.67
CA LYS A 62 -3.67 -7.43 11.70
C LYS A 62 -3.98 -6.20 10.84
N ARG A 63 -3.11 -5.17 10.87
CA ARG A 63 -3.24 -3.96 10.06
C ARG A 63 -3.13 -4.26 8.57
N MET A 64 -2.08 -4.99 8.17
CA MET A 64 -1.79 -5.29 6.76
C MET A 64 -2.55 -6.51 6.22
N GLY A 65 -3.08 -7.36 7.10
CA GLY A 65 -3.79 -8.60 6.76
C GLY A 65 -5.30 -8.47 6.63
N ALA A 66 -5.84 -7.25 6.56
CA ALA A 66 -7.28 -6.97 6.51
C ALA A 66 -8.00 -7.71 5.36
N ASP A 67 -7.30 -7.97 4.25
CA ASP A 67 -7.87 -8.61 3.05
C ASP A 67 -8.15 -10.12 3.22
N GLY A 68 -7.80 -10.71 4.37
CA GLY A 68 -8.00 -12.14 4.64
C GLY A 68 -7.02 -13.07 3.94
N ARG A 69 -5.99 -12.55 3.27
CA ARG A 69 -4.91 -13.33 2.60
C ARG A 69 -4.15 -14.26 3.55
N SER A 70 -4.12 -13.95 4.84
CA SER A 70 -3.50 -14.78 5.89
C SER A 70 -4.02 -16.22 5.91
N LYS A 71 -5.28 -16.45 5.53
CA LYS A 71 -5.89 -17.79 5.44
C LYS A 71 -5.17 -18.70 4.45
N LEU A 72 -4.60 -18.14 3.38
CA LEU A 72 -3.86 -18.88 2.36
C LEU A 72 -2.57 -19.48 2.93
N PHE A 73 -1.99 -18.88 3.97
CA PHE A 73 -0.73 -19.37 4.56
C PHE A 73 -0.94 -20.25 5.78
N ASN A 74 -2.15 -20.24 6.35
CA ASN A 74 -2.54 -21.12 7.44
C ASN A 74 -2.69 -22.56 6.94
N LYS A 75 -1.84 -23.47 7.43
CA LYS A 75 -1.82 -24.87 6.98
C LYS A 75 -3.12 -25.63 7.26
N SER A 76 -3.88 -25.23 8.28
CA SER A 76 -5.13 -25.91 8.66
C SER A 76 -6.31 -25.54 7.77
N HIS A 77 -6.20 -24.47 6.97
CA HIS A 77 -7.30 -24.00 6.14
C HIS A 77 -7.42 -24.83 4.84
N PRO A 78 -8.61 -25.20 4.37
CA PRO A 78 -8.78 -25.98 3.14
C PRO A 78 -8.20 -25.25 1.90
N ASP A 79 -8.41 -23.94 1.82
CA ASP A 79 -7.88 -23.09 0.74
C ASP A 79 -6.41 -22.68 0.93
N CYS A 80 -5.67 -23.33 1.83
CA CYS A 80 -4.26 -23.02 2.02
C CYS A 80 -3.44 -23.27 0.74
N LEU A 81 -2.46 -22.41 0.47
CA LEU A 81 -1.49 -22.58 -0.61
C LEU A 81 -0.50 -23.68 -0.26
N ARG A 82 -0.20 -24.52 -1.26
CA ARG A 82 0.82 -25.56 -1.17
C ARG A 82 1.87 -25.41 -2.27
N PRO A 83 3.14 -25.79 -1.99
CA PRO A 83 4.15 -25.93 -3.03
C PRO A 83 3.65 -26.81 -4.17
N GLY A 84 3.78 -26.32 -5.40
CA GLY A 84 3.31 -26.98 -6.61
C GLY A 84 1.95 -26.48 -7.12
N ASP A 85 1.20 -25.72 -6.32
CA ASP A 85 -0.03 -25.08 -6.80
C ASP A 85 0.27 -24.06 -7.91
N VAL A 86 -0.61 -23.97 -8.89
CA VAL A 86 -0.60 -22.90 -9.90
C VAL A 86 -1.41 -21.74 -9.37
N VAL A 87 -0.74 -20.60 -9.23
CA VAL A 87 -1.29 -19.40 -8.61
C VAL A 87 -1.32 -18.28 -9.64
N LEU A 88 -2.42 -17.54 -9.65
CA LEU A 88 -2.56 -16.25 -10.33
C LEU A 88 -2.45 -15.16 -9.28
N VAL A 89 -1.47 -14.29 -9.44
CA VAL A 89 -1.21 -13.14 -8.57
C VAL A 89 -1.51 -11.87 -9.36
N GLU A 90 -2.35 -11.02 -8.78
CA GLU A 90 -2.63 -9.68 -9.30
C GLU A 90 -1.93 -8.65 -8.44
N THR A 91 -1.12 -7.80 -9.09
CA THR A 91 -0.34 -6.77 -8.42
C THR A 91 -0.58 -5.42 -9.09
N LEU A 92 -0.67 -4.37 -8.29
CA LEU A 92 -0.71 -2.98 -8.75
C LEU A 92 0.67 -2.55 -9.23
N ASN A 93 0.74 -1.80 -10.33
CA ASN A 93 2.03 -1.33 -10.86
C ASN A 93 2.62 -0.18 -10.05
N SER A 94 1.76 0.63 -9.43
CA SER A 94 2.12 1.74 -8.55
C SER A 94 0.99 1.95 -7.54
N MET A 95 1.27 2.62 -6.43
CA MET A 95 0.30 2.81 -5.36
C MET A 95 -0.88 3.71 -5.76
N SER A 96 -0.68 4.62 -6.71
CA SER A 96 -1.74 5.49 -7.24
C SER A 96 -2.31 5.01 -8.58
N ALA A 97 -1.83 3.88 -9.11
CA ALA A 97 -2.21 3.40 -10.43
C ALA A 97 -3.22 2.27 -10.33
N ASP A 98 -4.34 2.41 -11.07
CA ASP A 98 -5.36 1.37 -11.14
C ASP A 98 -4.97 0.19 -12.06
N LYS A 99 -3.88 0.35 -12.81
CA LYS A 99 -3.36 -0.68 -13.71
C LYS A 99 -2.81 -1.86 -12.90
N THR A 100 -3.44 -3.02 -13.09
CA THR A 100 -3.08 -4.27 -12.44
C THR A 100 -2.32 -5.16 -13.42
N SER A 101 -1.13 -5.60 -13.03
CA SER A 101 -0.39 -6.66 -13.71
C SER A 101 -0.76 -8.01 -13.14
N THR A 102 -0.85 -9.02 -14.01
CA THR A 102 -1.17 -10.39 -13.61
C THR A 102 0.01 -11.30 -13.89
N PHE A 103 0.42 -12.09 -12.90
CA PHE A 103 1.43 -13.12 -13.06
C PHE A 103 0.85 -14.48 -12.71
N VAL A 104 1.00 -15.44 -13.63
CA VAL A 104 0.60 -16.84 -13.39
C VAL A 104 1.84 -17.69 -13.38
N GLY A 105 1.92 -18.59 -12.40
CA GLY A 105 2.98 -19.58 -12.36
C GLY A 105 2.81 -20.63 -11.28
N VAL A 106 3.76 -21.56 -11.26
CA VAL A 106 3.83 -22.60 -10.24
C VAL A 106 4.49 -22.02 -8.99
N LEU A 107 3.87 -22.23 -7.84
CA LEU A 107 4.44 -21.87 -6.55
C LEU A 107 5.56 -22.86 -6.21
N ILE A 108 6.81 -22.39 -6.21
CA ILE A 108 7.99 -23.23 -5.96
C ILE A 108 8.44 -23.19 -4.51
N ALA A 109 8.21 -22.09 -3.81
CA ALA A 109 8.64 -21.92 -2.43
C ALA A 109 7.68 -21.03 -1.65
N MET A 110 7.55 -21.32 -0.37
CA MET A 110 6.82 -20.52 0.60
C MET A 110 7.65 -20.41 1.88
N ASP A 111 7.88 -19.17 2.32
CA ASP A 111 8.53 -18.86 3.57
C ASP A 111 7.49 -18.26 4.53
N ARG A 112 7.36 -18.87 5.71
CA ARG A 112 6.44 -18.43 6.77
C ARG A 112 7.25 -17.75 7.88
N ARG A 113 7.30 -16.41 7.87
CA ARG A 113 8.11 -15.59 8.79
C ARG A 113 7.29 -14.45 9.41
N GLY A 114 6.04 -14.74 9.82
CA GLY A 114 5.13 -13.72 10.34
C GLY A 114 4.83 -12.64 9.30
N LEU A 115 5.09 -11.37 9.62
CA LEU A 115 4.91 -10.23 8.71
C LEU A 115 5.71 -10.33 7.42
N HIS A 116 6.90 -10.96 7.44
CA HIS A 116 7.77 -11.11 6.28
C HIS A 116 7.49 -12.40 5.49
N SER A 117 6.34 -13.04 5.72
CA SER A 117 5.94 -14.23 4.98
C SER A 117 5.83 -13.91 3.49
N ASN A 118 6.38 -14.80 2.67
CA ASN A 118 6.49 -14.60 1.24
C ASN A 118 6.38 -15.93 0.50
N PHE A 119 6.15 -15.84 -0.81
CA PHE A 119 6.11 -16.99 -1.69
C PHE A 119 6.76 -16.64 -3.03
N THR A 120 7.32 -17.65 -3.68
CA THR A 120 7.98 -17.52 -4.97
C THR A 120 7.20 -18.31 -6.01
N VAL A 121 6.83 -17.61 -7.07
CA VAL A 121 6.10 -18.15 -8.22
C VAL A 121 7.03 -18.17 -9.42
N ARG A 122 7.03 -19.28 -10.16
CA ARG A 122 7.86 -19.49 -11.35
C ARG A 122 6.99 -19.73 -12.58
N ASN A 123 7.36 -19.11 -13.69
CA ASN A 123 6.80 -19.38 -15.01
C ASN A 123 7.90 -19.34 -16.07
N VAL A 124 7.72 -20.04 -17.19
CA VAL A 124 8.56 -19.88 -18.38
C VAL A 124 7.74 -19.09 -19.38
N VAL A 125 8.12 -17.84 -19.62
CA VAL A 125 7.44 -16.92 -20.53
C VAL A 125 8.34 -16.70 -21.73
N LEU A 126 7.83 -16.92 -22.95
CA LEU A 126 8.59 -16.71 -24.19
C LEU A 126 9.97 -17.40 -24.17
N LYS A 127 10.02 -18.65 -23.67
CA LYS A 127 11.23 -19.47 -23.49
C LYS A 127 12.24 -18.95 -22.45
N VAL A 128 11.91 -17.90 -21.68
CA VAL A 128 12.73 -17.39 -20.58
C VAL A 128 12.09 -17.74 -19.24
N GLY A 129 12.88 -18.30 -18.32
CA GLY A 129 12.42 -18.60 -16.96
C GLY A 129 12.33 -17.33 -16.11
N VAL A 130 11.13 -17.00 -15.64
CA VAL A 130 10.87 -15.85 -14.77
C VAL A 130 10.40 -16.33 -13.40
N GLU A 131 11.04 -15.82 -12.35
CA GLU A 131 10.65 -16.06 -10.97
C GLU A 131 10.29 -14.74 -10.29
N MET A 132 9.10 -14.70 -9.68
CA MET A 132 8.63 -13.53 -8.95
C MET A 132 8.38 -13.91 -7.49
N LYS A 133 8.96 -13.12 -6.58
CA LYS A 133 8.78 -13.29 -5.13
C LYS A 133 7.81 -12.23 -4.63
N TYR A 134 6.76 -12.67 -3.93
CA TYR A 134 5.72 -11.81 -3.39
C TYR A 134 5.70 -11.87 -1.87
N MET A 135 5.62 -10.70 -1.23
CA MET A 135 5.39 -10.60 0.22
C MET A 135 3.89 -10.67 0.48
N LEU A 136 3.45 -11.61 1.32
CA LEU A 136 2.03 -11.90 1.54
C LEU A 136 1.23 -10.68 2.00
N TYR A 137 1.83 -9.80 2.78
CA TYR A 137 1.20 -8.63 3.39
C TYR A 137 1.51 -7.33 2.65
N SER A 138 2.08 -7.39 1.44
CA SER A 138 2.29 -6.17 0.65
C SER A 138 0.93 -5.58 0.21
N PRO A 139 0.73 -4.25 0.31
CA PRO A 139 -0.48 -3.58 -0.17
C PRO A 139 -0.57 -3.55 -1.70
N MET A 140 0.53 -3.78 -2.40
CA MET A 140 0.54 -3.83 -3.87
C MET A 140 -0.17 -5.06 -4.41
N ILE A 141 -0.32 -6.12 -3.62
CA ILE A 141 -1.00 -7.34 -4.07
C ILE A 141 -2.50 -7.15 -3.90
N LYS A 142 -3.23 -7.23 -5.01
CA LYS A 142 -4.68 -7.09 -5.05
C LYS A 142 -5.37 -8.41 -4.75
N SER A 143 -4.96 -9.49 -5.42
CA SER A 143 -5.56 -10.80 -5.22
C SER A 143 -4.57 -11.94 -5.48
N VAL A 144 -4.78 -13.06 -4.77
CA VAL A 144 -4.02 -14.30 -4.94
C VAL A 144 -5.02 -15.42 -5.10
N ARG A 145 -5.06 -16.05 -6.28
CA ARG A 145 -6.05 -17.06 -6.65
C ARG A 145 -5.38 -18.35 -7.06
N ILE A 146 -5.96 -19.48 -6.65
CA ILE A 146 -5.47 -20.81 -7.02
C ILE A 146 -6.19 -21.24 -8.29
N MET A 147 -5.43 -21.40 -9.37
CA MET A 147 -5.95 -21.80 -10.68
C MET A 147 -6.05 -23.32 -10.78
N LYS A 148 -4.99 -24.01 -10.34
CA LYS A 148 -4.88 -25.46 -10.37
C LYS A 148 -4.08 -25.93 -9.16
N ARG A 149 -4.53 -27.01 -8.52
CA ARG A 149 -3.80 -27.63 -7.41
C ARG A 149 -2.64 -28.47 -7.93
N GLY A 150 -1.52 -28.41 -7.22
CA GLY A 150 -0.36 -29.24 -7.48
C GLY A 150 -0.53 -30.64 -6.90
N GLU A 151 -0.36 -31.66 -7.73
CA GLU A 151 -0.36 -33.07 -7.34
C GLU A 151 1.01 -33.70 -7.65
N GLY A 152 1.44 -34.68 -6.85
CA GLY A 152 2.72 -35.38 -7.07
C GLY A 152 3.98 -34.62 -6.60
N PHE A 153 3.82 -33.45 -5.96
CA PHE A 153 4.91 -32.70 -5.35
C PHE A 153 5.05 -33.02 -3.86
N ARG A 154 6.18 -33.63 -3.49
CA ARG A 154 6.43 -34.08 -2.10
C ARG A 154 7.43 -33.21 -1.33
N ARG A 155 8.18 -32.33 -2.00
CA ARG A 155 9.18 -31.46 -1.35
C ARG A 155 8.53 -30.15 -0.92
N ALA A 156 8.98 -29.60 0.22
CA ALA A 156 8.52 -28.31 0.71
C ALA A 156 8.93 -27.11 -0.17
N LYS A 157 10.05 -27.24 -0.88
CA LYS A 157 10.53 -26.27 -1.88
C LYS A 157 10.91 -27.01 -3.16
N LEU A 158 10.39 -26.54 -4.29
CA LEU A 158 10.47 -27.18 -5.61
C LEU A 158 11.51 -26.51 -6.52
N PHE A 159 12.66 -26.13 -5.96
CA PHE A 159 13.71 -25.45 -6.75
C PHE A 159 14.24 -26.30 -7.91
N TYR A 160 14.12 -27.62 -7.85
CA TYR A 160 14.49 -28.52 -8.94
C TYR A 160 13.64 -28.33 -10.21
N LEU A 161 12.50 -27.61 -10.14
CA LEU A 161 11.72 -27.21 -11.32
C LEU A 161 12.40 -26.12 -12.16
N ARG A 162 13.56 -25.60 -11.70
CA ARG A 162 14.42 -24.73 -12.50
C ARG A 162 15.06 -25.50 -13.64
N ASP A 163 15.64 -26.65 -13.32
CA ASP A 163 16.38 -27.49 -14.26
C ASP A 163 15.47 -28.48 -14.99
N ASN A 164 14.35 -28.88 -14.36
CA ASN A 164 13.39 -29.83 -14.90
C ASN A 164 12.00 -29.21 -15.13
N PRO A 165 11.86 -28.26 -16.09
CA PRO A 165 10.60 -27.56 -16.33
C PRO A 165 9.49 -28.48 -16.85
N GLY A 166 9.83 -29.59 -17.51
CA GLY A 166 8.86 -30.54 -18.06
C GLY A 166 7.95 -31.22 -17.03
N ARG A 167 8.34 -31.18 -15.74
CA ARG A 167 7.54 -31.71 -14.63
C ARG A 167 6.57 -30.67 -14.04
N ALA A 168 6.71 -29.40 -14.42
CA ALA A 168 5.75 -28.37 -14.09
C ALA A 168 4.51 -28.47 -14.99
N PHE A 169 3.44 -27.78 -14.60
CA PHE A 169 2.25 -27.69 -15.45
C PHE A 169 2.54 -26.86 -16.71
N ARG A 170 1.95 -27.25 -17.84
CA ARG A 170 1.76 -26.31 -18.96
C ARG A 170 0.76 -25.26 -18.51
N LEU A 171 1.22 -24.02 -18.42
CA LEU A 171 0.45 -22.89 -17.89
C LEU A 171 -0.35 -22.16 -18.98
N GLU A 172 -0.07 -22.48 -20.24
CA GLU A 172 -0.75 -21.92 -21.39
C GLU A 172 -2.26 -22.23 -21.33
N GLY A 173 -3.09 -21.21 -21.54
CA GLY A 173 -4.55 -21.37 -21.57
C GLY A 173 -5.25 -21.40 -20.20
N LEU A 174 -4.55 -21.62 -19.09
CA LEU A 174 -5.18 -21.63 -17.74
C LEU A 174 -5.86 -20.30 -17.40
N VAL A 175 -5.27 -19.18 -17.81
CA VAL A 175 -5.86 -17.84 -17.62
C VAL A 175 -7.19 -17.70 -18.36
N LYS A 176 -7.30 -18.26 -19.57
CA LYS A 176 -8.54 -18.23 -20.35
C LYS A 176 -9.62 -19.08 -19.69
N GLN A 177 -9.24 -20.26 -19.19
CA GLN A 177 -10.15 -21.17 -18.49
C GLN A 177 -10.68 -20.56 -17.19
N ASP A 178 -9.82 -19.92 -16.40
CA ASP A 178 -10.23 -19.26 -15.15
C ASP A 178 -11.18 -18.09 -15.41
N LYS A 179 -10.88 -17.24 -16.41
CA LYS A 179 -11.80 -16.17 -16.82
C LYS A 179 -13.15 -16.72 -17.28
N ALA A 180 -13.17 -17.79 -18.07
CA ALA A 180 -14.41 -18.44 -18.50
C ALA A 180 -15.18 -19.04 -17.31
N ALA A 181 -14.49 -19.65 -16.35
CA ALA A 181 -15.11 -20.18 -15.13
C ALA A 181 -15.71 -19.07 -14.26
N GLN A 182 -15.07 -17.91 -14.20
CA GLN A 182 -15.60 -16.73 -13.48
C GLN A 182 -16.82 -16.14 -14.16
N ALA A 183 -16.81 -16.01 -15.50
CA ALA A 183 -17.97 -15.56 -16.26
C ALA A 183 -19.19 -16.48 -16.02
N LYS A 184 -18.97 -17.80 -16.01
CA LYS A 184 -20.03 -18.79 -15.69
C LYS A 184 -20.55 -18.66 -14.25
N LYS A 185 -19.67 -18.46 -13.27
CA LYS A 185 -20.08 -18.25 -11.88
C LYS A 185 -20.90 -16.97 -11.71
N ALA A 186 -20.48 -15.88 -12.34
CA ALA A 186 -21.19 -14.61 -12.33
C ALA A 186 -22.59 -14.72 -12.96
N ALA A 187 -22.72 -15.43 -14.09
CA ALA A 187 -24.00 -15.67 -14.75
C ALA A 187 -24.95 -16.58 -13.95
N LYS A 188 -24.42 -17.45 -13.07
CA LYS A 188 -25.23 -18.34 -12.21
C LYS A 188 -25.71 -17.64 -10.93
N SER A 189 -25.04 -16.57 -10.53
CA SER A 189 -25.40 -15.78 -9.34
C SER A 189 -26.31 -14.59 -9.62
N ALA A 190 -26.56 -14.30 -10.90
CA ALA A 190 -27.54 -13.32 -11.37
C ALA A 190 -28.86 -14.04 -11.70
#